data_AF-W5W0S3-F1
#
_entry.id   AF-W5W0S3-F1
#
_cell.length_a   1.000
_cell.length_b   1.000
_cell.length_c   1.000
_cell.angle_alpha   90.00
_cell.angle_beta   90.00
_cell.angle_gamma   90.00
#
_symmetry.space_group_name_H-M   'P 1'
#
loop_
_entity.id
_entity.type
_entity.pdbx_description
1 polymer ?
#
loop_
_entity_poly.entity_id
_entity_poly.type
_entity_poly.pdbx_seq_one_letter_code
_entity_poly.pdbx_strand_id
1 'polypeptide(L)' 'MKEFQAKPVHLLFGLLAVVCAVISASSVEDTPLRVGWITIGLAGLVWLGFVGAALRRQRRRRSST' A
#
# COMPACT_ATOMS: atom_id res chain seq x y z
N MET A 1 16.75 17.65 -4.03
CA MET A 1 15.99 16.47 -3.55
C MET A 1 14.89 16.19 -4.58
N LYS A 2 14.84 15.01 -5.21
CA LYS A 2 13.78 14.68 -6.18
C LYS A 2 12.47 14.44 -5.40
N GLU A 3 11.46 15.29 -5.60
CA GLU A 3 10.13 15.09 -4.99
C GLU A 3 9.52 13.76 -5.46
N PHE A 4 8.93 13.00 -4.54
CA PHE A 4 8.26 11.74 -4.86
C PHE A 4 7.06 12.00 -5.77
N GLN A 5 7.16 11.61 -7.04
CA GLN A 5 6.03 11.62 -7.96
C GLN A 5 5.24 10.32 -7.87
N ALA A 6 4.18 10.33 -7.06
CA ALA A 6 3.23 9.24 -6.98
C ALA A 6 2.62 8.95 -8.36
N LYS A 7 2.72 7.70 -8.82
CA LYS A 7 2.02 7.21 -10.03
C LYS A 7 0.96 6.18 -9.62
N PRO A 8 -0.12 6.01 -10.39
CA PRO A 8 -1.15 4.99 -10.13
C PRO A 8 -0.57 3.58 -9.95
N VAL A 9 0.54 3.28 -10.63
CA VAL A 9 1.26 2.01 -10.54
C VAL A 9 1.77 1.70 -9.11
N HIS A 10 2.03 2.72 -8.30
CA HIS A 10 2.45 2.52 -6.89
C HIS A 10 1.29 2.04 -6.01
N LEU A 11 0.04 2.27 -6.41
CA LEU A 11 -1.13 1.71 -5.73
C LEU A 11 -1.26 0.20 -6.00
N LEU A 12 -0.96 -0.24 -7.23
CA LEU A 12 -0.97 -1.67 -7.58
C LEU A 12 -0.02 -2.47 -6.71
N PHE A 13 1.17 -1.92 -6.43
CA PHE A 13 2.13 -2.56 -5.52
C PHE A 13 1.57 -2.74 -4.10
N GLY A 14 0.97 -1.68 -3.53
CA GLY A 14 0.35 -1.76 -2.21
C GLY A 14 -0.81 -2.75 -2.17
N LEU A 15 -1.65 -2.78 -3.21
CA LEU A 15 -2.76 -3.71 -3.32
C LEU A 15 -2.28 -5.17 -3.39
N LEU A 16 -1.27 -5.43 -4.22
CA LEU A 16 -0.69 -6.77 -4.36
C LEU A 16 -0.11 -7.26 -3.03
N ALA A 17 0.60 -6.39 -2.30
CA ALA A 17 1.15 -6.72 -0.98
C ALA A 17 0.06 -7.10 0.03
N VAL A 18 -1.05 -6.35 0.05
CA VAL A 18 -2.21 -6.66 0.92
C VAL A 18 -2.85 -7.99 0.55
N VAL A 19 -3.10 -8.24 -0.74
CA VAL A 19 -3.70 -9.50 -1.19
C VAL A 19 -2.82 -10.69 -0.83
N CYS A 20 -1.51 -10.59 -1.08
CA CYS A 20 -0.55 -11.63 -0.73
C CYS A 20 -0.52 -11.90 0.77
N ALA A 21 -0.47 -10.83 1.59
CA ALA A 21 -0.52 -10.94 3.04
C ALA A 21 -1.79 -11.62 3.56
N VAL A 22 -2.96 -11.32 2.99
CA VAL A 22 -4.24 -11.93 3.40
C VAL A 22 -4.27 -13.42 3.08
N ILE A 23 -3.86 -13.80 1.86
CA ILE A 23 -3.84 -15.22 1.43
C ILE A 23 -2.83 -16.01 2.28
N SER A 24 -1.66 -15.45 2.54
CA SER A 24 -0.64 -16.12 3.35
C SER A 24 -1.01 -16.18 4.82
N ALA A 25 -1.66 -15.16 5.38
CA ALA A 25 -2.12 -15.18 6.77
C ALA A 25 -3.26 -16.20 6.98
N SER A 26 -4.07 -16.49 5.96
CA SER A 26 -5.15 -17.49 6.05
C SER A 26 -4.68 -18.93 5.83
N SER A 27 -3.52 -19.14 5.21
CA SER A 27 -2.96 -20.48 4.94
C SER A 27 -1.95 -20.97 5.98
N VAL A 28 -1.58 -20.13 6.95
CA VAL A 28 -0.55 -20.46 7.95
C VAL A 28 -1.17 -20.64 9.34
N GLU A 29 -0.88 -21.79 9.94
CA GLU A 29 -1.33 -22.15 11.31
C GLU A 29 -0.39 -21.59 12.39
N ASP A 30 0.90 -21.45 12.06
CA ASP A 30 1.92 -20.90 12.95
C ASP A 30 1.60 -19.44 13.30
N THR A 31 1.24 -19.21 14.56
CA THR A 31 0.90 -17.89 15.11
C THR A 31 1.94 -16.81 14.82
N PRO A 32 3.27 -17.02 15.03
CA PRO A 32 4.25 -15.95 14.76
C PRO A 32 4.35 -15.60 13.27
N LEU A 33 4.29 -16.60 12.39
CA LEU A 33 4.34 -16.38 10.94
C LEU A 33 3.06 -15.67 10.45
N ARG A 34 1.90 -16.04 10.97
CA ARG A 34 0.63 -15.36 10.69
C ARG A 34 0.67 -13.89 11.09
N VAL A 35 1.20 -13.58 12.27
CA VAL A 35 1.39 -12.17 12.73
C VAL A 35 2.34 -11.41 11.80
N GLY A 36 3.39 -12.06 11.30
CA GLY A 36 4.28 -11.50 10.28
C GLY A 36 3.52 -11.08 9.01
N TRP A 37 2.70 -11.97 8.46
CA TRP A 37 1.87 -11.67 7.29
C TRP A 37 0.86 -10.55 7.54
N ILE A 38 0.19 -10.54 8.70
CA ILE A 38 -0.73 -9.45 9.08
C ILE A 38 0.02 -8.10 9.11
N THR A 39 1.22 -8.08 9.67
CA THR A 39 2.05 -6.85 9.75
C THR A 39 2.43 -6.35 8.35
N ILE A 40 2.79 -7.26 7.44
CA ILE A 40 3.04 -6.92 6.02
C ILE A 40 1.77 -6.34 5.37
N GLY A 41 0.61 -6.95 5.62
CA GLY A 41 -0.67 -6.44 5.11
C GLY A 41 -0.98 -5.03 5.61
N LEU A 42 -0.75 -4.76 6.90
CA LEU A 42 -0.90 -3.42 7.48
C LEU A 42 0.06 -2.40 6.84
N ALA A 43 1.31 -2.78 6.60
CA ALA A 43 2.28 -1.92 5.90
C ALA A 43 1.81 -1.58 4.47
N GLY A 44 1.22 -2.55 3.76
CA GLY A 44 0.59 -2.35 2.45
C GLY A 44 -0.57 -1.35 2.48
N LEU A 45 -1.43 -1.42 3.51
CA LEU A 45 -2.53 -0.46 3.71
C LEU A 45 -2.01 0.96 3.98
N VAL A 46 -0.99 1.11 4.82
CA VAL A 46 -0.35 2.41 5.09
C VAL A 46 0.24 3.00 3.80
N TRP A 47 0.90 2.17 3.00
CA TRP A 47 1.44 2.57 1.70
C TRP A 47 0.33 3.05 0.75
N LEU A 48 -0.77 2.31 0.64
CA LEU A 48 -1.94 2.71 -0.17
C LEU A 48 -2.51 4.07 0.27
N GLY A 49 -2.63 4.28 1.59
CA GLY A 49 -3.09 5.55 2.16
C GLY A 49 -2.15 6.71 1.78
N PHE A 50 -0.84 6.51 1.93
CA PHE A 50 0.17 7.50 1.59
C PHE A 50 0.16 7.86 0.10
N VAL A 51 0.24 6.86 -0.79
CA VAL A 51 0.23 7.05 -2.24
C VAL A 51 -1.09 7.66 -2.69
N GLY A 52 -2.22 7.21 -2.15
CA GLY A 52 -3.54 7.75 -2.45
C GLY A 52 -3.69 9.21 -2.01
N ALA A 53 -3.13 9.60 -0.86
CA ALA A 53 -3.07 10.99 -0.44
C ALA A 53 -2.18 11.84 -1.36
N ALA A 54 -1.02 11.31 -1.77
CA ALA A 54 -0.11 11.98 -2.70
C ALA A 54 -0.76 12.20 -4.08
N LEU A 55 -1.43 11.19 -4.63
CA LEU A 55 -2.16 11.30 -5.90
C LEU A 55 -3.31 12.32 -5.81
N ARG A 56 -4.06 12.33 -4.71
CA ARG A 56 -5.11 13.35 -4.49
C ARG A 56 -4.54 14.76 -4.44
N ARG A 57 -3.39 14.97 -3.77
CA ARG A 57 -2.69 16.26 -3.72
C ARG A 57 -2.23 16.71 -5.11
N GLN A 58 -1.68 15.79 -5.91
CA GLN A 58 -1.27 16.09 -7.30
C GLN A 58 -2.48 16.44 -8.18
N ARG A 59 -3.58 15.69 -8.08
CA ARG A 59 -4.79 15.96 -8.85
C ARG A 59 -5.38 17.33 -8.53
N ARG A 60 -5.36 17.74 -7.25
CA ARG A 60 -5.80 19.09 -6.84
C ARG A 60 -4.92 20.18 -7.45
N ARG A 61 -3.60 20.03 -7.46
CA ARG A 61 -2.67 21.00 -8.08
C ARG A 61 -2.88 21.12 -9.60
N ARG A 62 -3.17 20.02 -10.28
CA ARG A 62 -3.42 20.02 -11.74
C ARG A 62 -4.75 20.66 -12.14
N SER A 63 -5.72 20.74 -11.22
CA SER A 63 -7.02 21.37 -11.46
C SER A 63 -7.02 22.88 -11.22
N SER A 64 -6.01 23.43 -10.54
CA SER A 64 -5.86 24.87 -10.27
C SER A 64 -4.97 25.58 -11.28
N THR A 65 -4.67 24.93 -12.40
CA THR A 65 -3.91 25.46 -13.55
C THR A 65 -4.78 25.29 -14.78
#